data_AF-E4U0X2-F1
#
_entry.id   AF-E4U0X2-F1
#
_cell.length_a   1.000
_cell.length_b   1.000
_cell.length_c   1.000
_cell.angle_alpha   90.00
_cell.angle_beta   90.00
_cell.angle_gamma   90.00
#
_symmetry.space_group_name_H-M   'P 1'
#
loop_
_entity.id
_entity.type
_entity.pdbx_description
1 polymer ?
#
loop_
_entity_poly.entity_id
_entity_poly.type
_entity_poly.pdbx_seq_one_letter_code
_entity_poly.pdbx_strand_id
1 'polypeptide(L)'
;MATKYPTPNFIIDKDYQTWLDRKAMAHRKRDGNQFTKEQYKQAIHKAVVLSEGCDFYTGEMLEWGLLGTFGNEENGIKNYKKEPKLPTVDHLNGRSNIDLLFVVTGWAVNDAKNDLSYEEFLILCEKVLNQKGKCISDLKKLQK
;
A
#
# COMPACT_ATOMS: atom_id res chain seq x y z
N MET A 1 30.91 1.74 2.82
CA MET A 1 30.43 0.53 2.11
C MET A 1 29.09 0.87 1.46
N ALA A 2 28.85 0.42 0.23
CA ALA A 2 27.54 0.61 -0.39
C ALA A 2 26.47 -0.19 0.37
N THR A 3 25.33 0.44 0.69
CA THR A 3 24.19 -0.25 1.30
C THR A 3 23.59 -1.22 0.29
N LYS A 4 23.30 -2.46 0.71
CA LYS A 4 22.71 -3.51 -0.15
C LYS A 4 21.40 -3.07 -0.83
N TYR A 5 20.63 -2.22 -0.15
CA TYR A 5 19.39 -1.61 -0.65
C TYR A 5 19.57 -0.09 -0.67
N PRO A 6 20.07 0.51 -1.76
CA PRO A 6 20.25 1.96 -1.82
C PRO A 6 18.90 2.68 -1.67
N THR A 7 18.89 3.82 -0.97
CA THR A 7 17.68 4.64 -0.87
C THR A 7 17.35 5.26 -2.24
N PRO A 8 16.14 5.04 -2.78
CA PRO A 8 15.69 5.70 -4.00
C PRO A 8 15.68 7.23 -3.87
N ASN A 9 15.96 7.94 -4.96
CA ASN A 9 16.08 9.40 -4.99
C ASN A 9 14.80 10.16 -4.60
N PHE A 10 13.62 9.59 -4.82
CA PHE A 10 12.33 10.16 -4.43
C PHE A 10 12.03 10.04 -2.93
N ILE A 11 12.87 9.33 -2.17
CA ILE A 11 12.76 9.21 -0.71
C ILE A 11 13.81 10.15 -0.08
N ILE A 12 13.40 11.37 0.21
CA ILE A 12 14.25 12.43 0.73
C ILE A 12 14.07 12.56 2.24
N ASP A 13 15.18 12.69 2.99
CA ASP A 13 15.21 12.91 4.44
C ASP A 13 14.42 11.89 5.28
N LYS A 14 14.35 10.63 4.81
CA LYS A 14 13.71 9.53 5.52
C LYS A 14 14.64 8.35 5.73
N ASP A 15 14.49 7.69 6.87
CA ASP A 15 15.19 6.45 7.17
C ASP A 15 14.54 5.27 6.42
N TYR A 16 14.88 5.16 5.14
CA TYR A 16 14.42 4.09 4.26
C TYR A 16 14.85 2.71 4.76
N GLN A 17 16.05 2.58 5.34
CA GLN A 17 16.56 1.29 5.81
C GLN A 17 15.71 0.76 6.97
N THR A 18 15.41 1.61 7.95
CA THR A 18 14.53 1.26 9.06
C THR A 18 13.11 0.98 8.58
N TRP A 19 12.58 1.77 7.64
CA TRP A 19 11.27 1.50 7.05
C TRP A 19 11.22 0.14 6.35
N LEU A 20 12.23 -0.18 5.53
CA LEU A 20 12.33 -1.44 4.80
C LEU A 20 12.43 -2.62 5.76
N ASP A 21 13.21 -2.50 6.84
CA ASP A 21 13.34 -3.53 7.87
C ASP A 21 12.00 -3.79 8.58
N ARG A 22 11.30 -2.72 8.99
CA ARG A 22 9.99 -2.81 9.64
C ARG A 22 8.94 -3.43 8.74
N LYS A 23 8.87 -3.03 7.47
CA LYS A 23 7.93 -3.61 6.49
C LYS A 23 8.23 -5.09 6.26
N ALA A 24 9.50 -5.45 6.01
CA ALA A 24 9.88 -6.85 5.81
C ALA A 24 9.50 -7.72 7.02
N MET A 25 9.74 -7.24 8.25
CA MET A 25 9.35 -7.95 9.47
C MET A 25 7.82 -8.09 9.62
N ALA A 26 7.08 -7.01 9.36
CA ALA A 26 5.62 -6.99 9.50
C ALA A 26 4.94 -7.94 8.50
N HIS A 27 5.32 -7.88 7.22
CA HIS A 27 4.79 -8.79 6.19
C HIS A 27 5.18 -10.24 6.47
N ARG A 28 6.46 -10.50 6.78
CA ARG A 28 6.92 -11.85 7.14
C ARG A 28 6.11 -12.47 8.28
N LYS A 29 5.83 -11.70 9.35
CA LYS A 29 5.03 -12.18 10.48
C LYS A 29 3.59 -12.48 10.06
N ARG A 30 2.97 -11.61 9.26
CA ARG A 30 1.58 -11.77 8.76
C ARG A 30 1.41 -12.95 7.82
N ASP A 31 2.47 -13.29 7.09
CA ASP A 31 2.48 -14.38 6.11
C ASP A 31 2.91 -15.72 6.73
N GLY A 32 3.11 -15.80 8.05
CA GLY A 32 3.49 -17.05 8.71
C GLY A 32 4.95 -17.45 8.53
N ASN A 33 5.84 -16.50 8.26
CA ASN A 33 7.30 -16.68 8.22
C ASN A 33 7.84 -17.61 7.12
N GLN A 34 7.13 -17.72 6.00
CA GLN A 34 7.42 -18.69 4.95
C GLN A 34 8.71 -18.42 4.16
N PHE A 35 9.03 -17.14 3.95
CA PHE A 35 10.30 -16.71 3.37
C PHE A 35 11.21 -16.06 4.42
N THR A 36 12.50 -15.98 4.10
CA THR A 36 13.48 -15.29 4.94
C THR A 36 13.21 -13.78 4.94
N LYS A 37 13.58 -13.09 6.03
CA LYS A 37 13.49 -11.63 6.13
C LYS A 37 14.18 -10.92 4.94
N GLU A 38 15.29 -11.48 4.47
CA GLU A 38 16.05 -10.92 3.37
C GLU A 38 15.33 -11.02 2.02
N GLN A 39 14.61 -12.12 1.78
CA GLN A 39 13.76 -12.26 0.59
C GLN A 39 12.63 -11.21 0.59
N TYR A 40 12.01 -10.94 1.74
CA TYR A 40 11.06 -9.84 1.89
C TYR A 40 11.68 -8.48 1.59
N LYS A 41 12.86 -8.18 2.18
CA LYS A 41 13.55 -6.91 1.91
C LYS A 41 13.85 -6.75 0.42
N GLN A 42 14.33 -7.80 -0.23
CA GLN A 42 14.63 -7.77 -1.66
C GLN A 42 13.38 -7.54 -2.50
N ALA A 43 12.30 -8.25 -2.24
CA ALA A 43 11.05 -8.10 -2.99
C ALA A 43 10.42 -6.72 -2.78
N ILE A 44 10.38 -6.23 -1.54
CA ILE A 44 9.88 -4.89 -1.20
C ILE A 44 10.75 -3.82 -1.86
N HIS A 45 12.08 -3.92 -1.76
CA HIS A 45 12.97 -2.93 -2.38
C HIS A 45 12.79 -2.88 -3.90
N LYS A 46 12.66 -4.02 -4.57
CA LYS A 46 12.34 -4.08 -6.01
C LYS A 46 11.02 -3.37 -6.31
N ALA A 47 9.96 -3.62 -5.52
CA ALA A 47 8.68 -2.96 -5.68
C ALA A 47 8.79 -1.44 -5.53
N VAL A 48 9.57 -0.97 -4.55
CA VAL A 48 9.82 0.47 -4.33
C VAL A 48 10.55 1.08 -5.52
N VAL A 49 11.63 0.47 -6.00
CA VAL A 49 12.38 1.00 -7.15
C VAL A 49 11.50 1.06 -8.40
N LEU A 50 10.74 -0.01 -8.66
CA LEU A 50 9.82 -0.09 -9.82
C LEU A 50 8.67 0.91 -9.74
N SER A 51 8.28 1.37 -8.55
CA SER A 51 7.16 2.30 -8.40
C SER A 51 7.50 3.72 -8.82
N GLU A 52 8.79 4.07 -8.90
CA GLU A 52 9.26 5.44 -9.20
C GLU A 52 8.62 6.52 -8.32
N GLY A 53 8.21 6.13 -7.11
CA GLY A 53 7.53 7.01 -6.16
C GLY A 53 6.00 7.08 -6.31
N CYS A 54 5.41 6.37 -7.28
CA CYS A 54 3.98 6.35 -7.56
C CYS A 54 3.23 5.17 -6.92
N ASP A 55 1.91 5.33 -6.83
CA ASP A 55 0.94 4.30 -6.51
C ASP A 55 0.76 3.36 -7.71
N PHE A 56 0.91 2.06 -7.50
CA PHE A 56 0.81 1.05 -8.56
C PHE A 56 -0.57 1.00 -9.24
N TYR A 57 -1.66 1.20 -8.49
CA TYR A 57 -3.02 1.01 -9.02
C TYR A 57 -3.57 2.26 -9.70
N THR A 58 -3.16 3.44 -9.24
CA THR A 58 -3.71 4.73 -9.70
C THR A 58 -2.72 5.55 -10.51
N GLY A 59 -1.42 5.24 -10.41
CA GLY A 59 -0.34 6.04 -11.03
C GLY A 59 -0.08 7.38 -10.34
N GLU A 60 -0.77 7.70 -9.25
CA GLU A 60 -0.59 8.97 -8.54
C GLU A 60 0.72 8.98 -7.73
N MET A 61 1.36 10.15 -7.64
CA MET A 61 2.52 10.34 -6.76
C MET A 61 2.14 10.09 -5.30
N LEU A 62 2.98 9.32 -4.60
CA LEU A 62 2.84 9.06 -3.18
C LEU A 62 3.63 10.07 -2.34
N GLU A 63 3.19 10.25 -1.11
CA GLU A 63 3.76 11.19 -0.15
C GLU A 63 4.84 10.50 0.70
N TRP A 64 6.02 10.27 0.11
CA TRP A 64 7.15 9.62 0.80
C TRP A 64 7.66 10.41 2.01
N GLY A 65 7.36 11.71 2.08
CA GLY A 65 7.55 12.55 3.26
C GLY A 65 6.77 12.08 4.51
N LEU A 66 5.83 11.14 4.36
CA LEU A 66 5.05 10.57 5.45
C LEU A 66 5.63 9.23 5.97
N LEU A 67 6.77 8.76 5.42
CA LEU A 67 7.40 7.57 5.98
C LEU A 67 7.76 7.78 7.46
N GLY A 68 7.36 6.81 8.30
CA GLY A 68 7.65 6.80 9.73
C GLY A 68 6.74 7.68 10.60
N THR A 69 5.76 8.38 10.02
CA THR A 69 4.76 9.18 10.78
C THR A 69 3.57 8.34 11.24
N PHE A 70 3.36 7.17 10.63
CA PHE A 70 2.27 6.26 10.95
C PHE A 70 2.45 5.65 12.34
N GLY A 71 1.59 6.06 13.29
CA GLY A 71 1.56 5.52 14.67
C GLY A 71 2.21 6.37 15.75
N ASN A 72 2.58 7.64 15.48
CA ASN A 72 2.92 8.58 16.55
C ASN A 72 1.63 9.05 17.24
N GLU A 73 1.20 8.22 18.20
CA GLU A 73 0.06 8.43 19.09
C GLU A 73 0.39 9.51 20.12
N GLU A 74 0.02 10.76 19.86
CA GLU A 74 -0.04 11.73 20.96
C GLU A 74 -1.43 11.78 21.61
N ASN A 75 -2.50 11.22 21.02
CA ASN A 75 -3.86 11.49 21.50
C ASN A 75 -4.94 10.39 21.36
N GLY A 76 -4.59 9.09 21.21
CA GLY A 76 -5.56 8.00 21.42
C GLY A 76 -6.88 8.01 20.60
N ILE A 77 -7.00 8.80 19.52
CA ILE A 77 -8.23 8.91 18.71
C ILE A 77 -7.90 8.78 17.21
N LYS A 78 -8.35 7.67 16.63
CA LYS A 78 -8.91 7.45 15.27
C LYS A 78 -8.62 8.47 14.14
N ASN A 79 -7.36 8.83 13.88
CA ASN A 79 -6.99 9.60 12.67
C ASN A 79 -6.53 8.73 11.48
N TYR A 80 -6.80 7.41 11.52
CA TYR A 80 -6.44 6.44 10.46
C TYR A 80 -6.84 6.87 9.03
N LYS A 81 -7.81 7.77 8.87
CA LYS A 81 -8.36 8.18 7.57
C LYS A 81 -7.63 9.34 6.86
N LYS A 82 -6.57 9.93 7.44
CA LYS A 82 -6.10 11.26 6.99
C LYS A 82 -5.02 11.29 5.91
N GLU A 83 -4.35 10.19 5.60
CA GLU A 83 -3.24 10.20 4.63
C GLU A 83 -3.44 9.19 3.50
N PRO A 84 -4.32 9.47 2.52
CA PRO A 84 -4.61 8.55 1.41
C PRO A 84 -3.37 8.11 0.63
N LYS A 85 -2.38 9.01 0.54
CA LYS A 85 -1.16 8.87 -0.27
C LYS A 85 0.07 8.40 0.52
N LEU A 86 -0.08 8.01 1.79
CA LEU A 86 1.01 7.43 2.56
C LEU A 86 1.50 6.14 1.88
N PRO A 87 2.78 6.02 1.49
CA PRO A 87 3.28 4.81 0.85
C PRO A 87 3.22 3.58 1.78
N THR A 88 2.68 2.50 1.25
CA THR A 88 2.73 1.17 1.84
C THR A 88 3.04 0.10 0.79
N VAL A 89 3.17 -1.13 1.25
CA VAL A 89 3.44 -2.32 0.43
C VAL A 89 2.19 -3.18 0.43
N ASP A 90 1.79 -3.65 -0.75
CA ASP A 90 0.69 -4.60 -0.93
C ASP A 90 1.15 -5.87 -1.64
N HIS A 91 0.47 -6.99 -1.34
CA HIS A 91 0.57 -8.22 -2.10
C HIS A 91 -0.34 -8.16 -3.33
N LEU A 92 0.24 -8.18 -4.53
CA LEU A 92 -0.49 -7.96 -5.79
C LEU A 92 -1.67 -8.93 -5.97
N ASN A 93 -1.43 -10.21 -5.68
CA ASN A 93 -2.41 -11.30 -5.84
C ASN A 93 -2.85 -11.88 -4.49
N GLY A 94 -2.85 -11.05 -3.44
CA GLY A 94 -3.11 -11.50 -2.08
C GLY A 94 -1.92 -12.29 -1.51
N ARG A 95 -2.09 -12.79 -0.27
CA ARG A 95 -1.01 -13.51 0.41
C ARG A 95 -0.77 -14.84 -0.27
N SER A 96 0.46 -15.06 -0.72
CA SER A 96 0.90 -16.25 -1.43
C SER A 96 2.02 -16.94 -0.65
N ASN A 97 2.00 -18.26 -0.70
CA ASN A 97 3.03 -19.11 -0.13
C ASN A 97 4.10 -19.52 -1.15
N ILE A 98 3.89 -19.14 -2.41
CA ILE A 98 4.66 -19.59 -3.56
C ILE A 98 5.64 -18.50 -3.99
N ASP A 99 5.26 -17.23 -3.85
CA ASP A 99 6.02 -16.07 -4.29
C ASP A 99 5.79 -14.80 -3.44
N LEU A 100 6.69 -13.83 -3.60
CA LEU A 100 6.64 -12.52 -2.95
C LEU A 100 6.45 -11.42 -4.00
N LEU A 101 5.24 -11.37 -4.59
CA LEU A 101 4.84 -10.33 -5.54
C LEU A 101 4.30 -9.10 -4.80
N PHE A 102 5.20 -8.16 -4.51
CA PHE A 102 4.86 -6.89 -3.89
C PHE A 102 4.73 -5.74 -4.89
N VAL A 103 3.82 -4.82 -4.60
CA VAL A 103 3.72 -3.51 -5.24
C VAL A 103 3.67 -2.40 -4.18
N VAL A 104 4.00 -1.17 -4.58
CA VAL A 104 3.83 0.00 -3.72
C VAL A 104 2.51 0.68 -4.05
N THR A 105 1.79 1.08 -3.01
CA THR A 105 0.47 1.70 -3.12
C THR A 105 0.23 2.66 -1.96
N GLY A 106 -0.70 3.58 -2.12
CA GLY A 106 -1.18 4.46 -1.07
C GLY A 106 -2.03 3.69 -0.07
N TRP A 107 -1.97 4.11 1.19
CA TRP A 107 -2.69 3.45 2.27
C TRP A 107 -4.20 3.30 1.99
N ALA A 108 -4.86 4.32 1.44
CA ALA A 108 -6.30 4.27 1.18
C ALA A 108 -6.67 3.27 0.07
N VAL A 109 -5.85 3.18 -0.98
CA VAL A 109 -6.05 2.22 -2.06
C VAL A 109 -5.83 0.80 -1.56
N ASN A 110 -4.78 0.59 -0.75
CA ASN A 110 -4.53 -0.68 -0.10
C ASN A 110 -5.67 -1.13 0.84
N ASP A 111 -6.22 -0.20 1.62
CA ASP A 111 -7.37 -0.46 2.51
C ASP A 111 -8.64 -0.81 1.71
N ALA A 112 -8.85 -0.14 0.57
CA ALA A 112 -9.97 -0.42 -0.33
C ALA A 112 -9.83 -1.77 -1.06
N LYS A 113 -8.62 -2.12 -1.51
CA LYS A 113 -8.34 -3.41 -2.17
C LYS A 113 -8.44 -4.58 -1.18
N ASN A 114 -7.90 -4.41 0.02
CA ASN A 114 -7.91 -5.44 1.07
C ASN A 114 -7.35 -6.78 0.54
N ASP A 115 -7.96 -7.91 0.91
CA ASP A 115 -7.52 -9.25 0.50
C ASP A 115 -7.89 -9.63 -0.95
N LEU A 116 -8.46 -8.72 -1.75
CA LEU A 116 -8.73 -9.00 -3.18
C LEU A 116 -7.43 -9.17 -3.96
N SER A 117 -7.42 -10.07 -4.94
CA SER A 117 -6.41 -10.08 -5.99
C SER A 117 -6.52 -8.84 -6.90
N TYR A 118 -5.51 -8.61 -7.73
CA TYR A 118 -5.54 -7.50 -8.69
C TYR A 118 -6.76 -7.58 -9.62
N GLU A 119 -7.05 -8.76 -10.19
CA GLU A 119 -8.19 -8.94 -11.09
C GLU A 119 -9.53 -8.74 -10.40
N GLU A 120 -9.70 -9.28 -9.19
CA GLU A 120 -10.92 -9.09 -8.41
C GLU A 120 -11.15 -7.63 -8.04
N PHE A 121 -10.08 -6.89 -7.73
CA PHE A 121 -10.15 -5.47 -7.45
C PHE A 121 -10.57 -4.65 -8.68
N LEU A 122 -10.04 -4.96 -9.86
CA LEU A 122 -10.47 -4.31 -11.11
C LEU A 122 -11.94 -4.60 -11.44
N ILE A 123 -12.38 -5.85 -11.29
CA ILE A 123 -13.78 -6.24 -11.48
C ILE A 123 -14.71 -5.48 -10.52
N LEU A 124 -14.28 -5.31 -9.26
CA LEU A 124 -15.05 -4.52 -8.29
C LEU A 124 -15.12 -3.05 -8.70
N CYS A 125 -14.00 -2.44 -9.10
CA CYS A 125 -13.95 -1.07 -9.58
C CYS A 125 -14.89 -0.86 -10.78
N GLU A 126 -14.90 -1.79 -11.75
CA GLU A 126 -15.81 -1.75 -12.89
C GLU A 126 -17.28 -1.81 -12.45
N LYS A 127 -17.65 -2.72 -11.55
CA LYS A 127 -19.01 -2.80 -10.99
C LYS A 127 -19.43 -1.50 -10.32
N VAL A 128 -18.55 -0.88 -9.54
CA VAL A 128 -18.80 0.41 -8.87
C VAL A 128 -19.01 1.54 -9.89
N LEU A 129 -18.17 1.60 -10.93
CA LEU A 129 -18.31 2.58 -12.01
C LEU A 129 -19.60 2.39 -12.80
N ASN A 130 -19.99 1.15 -13.12
CA ASN A 130 -21.22 0.84 -13.83
C ASN A 130 -22.49 1.12 -13.01
N GLN A 131 -22.42 1.03 -11.68
CA GLN A 131 -23.52 1.41 -10.79
C GLN A 131 -23.67 2.93 -10.62
N LYS A 132 -22.60 3.71 -10.88
CA LYS A 132 -22.55 5.17 -10.68
C LYS A 132 -23.76 5.85 -11.33
N GLY A 133 -24.55 6.56 -10.51
CA GLY A 133 -25.66 7.39 -10.99
C GLY A 133 -27.07 6.78 -10.84
N LYS A 134 -27.23 5.47 -10.69
CA LYS A 134 -28.58 4.86 -10.52
C LYS A 134 -29.16 5.09 -9.12
N CYS A 135 -28.34 4.94 -8.08
CA CYS A 135 -28.85 4.90 -6.69
C CYS A 135 -28.97 6.29 -6.04
N ILE A 136 -28.10 7.25 -6.38
CA ILE A 136 -28.07 8.57 -5.71
C ILE A 136 -29.26 9.44 -6.14
N SER A 137 -29.64 9.40 -7.43
CA SER A 137 -30.80 10.16 -7.92
C SER A 137 -32.10 9.68 -7.29
N ASP A 138 -32.22 8.38 -7.06
CA ASP A 138 -33.43 7.77 -6.51
C ASP A 138 -33.51 7.94 -4.99
N LEU A 139 -32.37 7.83 -4.28
CA LEU A 139 -32.29 8.19 -2.86
C LEU A 139 -32.65 9.67 -2.61
N LYS A 140 -32.23 10.59 -3.48
CA LYS A 140 -32.60 12.00 -3.40
C LYS A 140 -34.09 12.26 -3.64
N LYS A 141 -34.79 11.39 -4.37
CA LYS A 141 -36.24 11.48 -4.58
C LYS A 141 -37.04 10.98 -3.38
N LEU A 142 -36.52 9.98 -2.65
CA LEU A 142 -37.15 9.42 -1.45
C LEU A 142 -37.01 10.30 -0.19
N GLN A 143 -36.18 11.35 -0.26
CA GLN A 143 -35.98 12.32 0.83
C GLN A 143 -36.78 13.62 0.64
N LYS A 144 -37.66 13.68 -0.38
CA LYS A 144 -38.65 14.74 -0.58
C LYS A 144 -40.04 14.24 -0.20
#